data_AF-W0GKX6-F1
#
_entry.id   AF-W0GKX6-F1
#
_cell.length_a   1.000
_cell.length_b   1.000
_cell.length_c   1.000
_cell.angle_alpha   90.00
_cell.angle_beta   90.00
_cell.angle_gamma   90.00
#
_symmetry.space_group_name_H-M   'P 1'
#
loop_
_entity.id
_entity.type
_entity.pdbx_description
1 polymer ?
#
loop_
_entity_poly.entity_id
_entity_poly.type
_entity_poly.pdbx_seq_one_letter_code
_entity_poly.pdbx_strand_id
1 'polypeptide(L)'
;MEKYHLILAADVIAYLATFTRNNPRQAINLLKYVHDYSLVVNKNNLTLPEVQDILTNLNYAPAGLNRLEINYLLTINELFGTDPTGWFGFPKSSY
;
A
#
# COMPACT_ATOMS: atom_id res chain seq x y z
N MET A 1 -12.74 17.92 0.76
CA MET A 1 -11.62 18.46 -0.04
C MET A 1 -11.05 19.74 0.56
N GLU A 2 -11.88 20.64 1.15
CA GLU A 2 -11.39 21.88 1.78
C GLU A 2 -10.36 21.68 2.90
N LYS A 3 -10.40 20.57 3.64
CA LYS A 3 -9.51 20.35 4.79
C LYS A 3 -8.02 20.21 4.46
N TYR A 4 -7.67 19.76 3.25
CA TYR A 4 -6.29 19.39 2.89
C TYR A 4 -5.68 20.31 1.83
N HIS A 5 -6.44 21.24 1.23
CA HIS A 5 -5.98 22.18 0.19
C HIS A 5 -5.08 21.56 -0.92
N LEU A 6 -5.21 20.27 -1.17
CA LEU A 6 -4.47 19.53 -2.19
C LEU A 6 -5.20 19.64 -3.54
N ILE A 7 -4.44 19.95 -4.58
CA ILE A 7 -4.90 19.93 -5.96
C ILE A 7 -4.32 18.66 -6.59
N LEU A 8 -5.19 17.67 -6.83
CA LEU A 8 -4.81 16.40 -7.44
C LEU A 8 -5.57 16.23 -8.75
N ALA A 9 -4.85 15.88 -9.80
CA ALA A 9 -5.44 15.52 -11.09
C ALA A 9 -6.12 14.13 -11.01
N ALA A 10 -7.04 13.86 -11.94
CA ALA A 10 -7.87 12.66 -11.90
C ALA A 10 -7.05 11.35 -12.02
N ASP A 11 -5.97 11.38 -12.78
CA ASP A 11 -5.00 10.29 -12.92
C ASP A 11 -4.29 9.98 -11.60
N VAL A 12 -3.90 11.02 -10.84
CA VAL A 12 -3.30 10.87 -9.50
C VAL A 12 -4.30 10.23 -8.53
N ILE A 13 -5.55 10.66 -8.57
CA ILE A 13 -6.62 10.10 -7.72
C ILE A 13 -6.86 8.63 -8.08
N ALA A 14 -6.95 8.31 -9.37
CA ALA A 14 -7.12 6.94 -9.85
C ALA A 14 -5.94 6.05 -9.43
N TYR A 15 -4.71 6.57 -9.50
CA TYR A 15 -3.52 5.87 -9.05
C TYR A 15 -3.56 5.59 -7.55
N LEU A 16 -3.82 6.60 -6.71
CA LEU A 16 -3.95 6.43 -5.26
C LEU A 16 -5.02 5.40 -4.88
N ALA A 17 -6.13 5.36 -5.61
CA ALA A 17 -7.22 4.41 -5.34
C ALA A 17 -6.77 2.95 -5.43
N THR A 18 -5.78 2.62 -6.29
CA THR A 18 -5.24 1.25 -6.43
C THR A 18 -4.58 0.70 -5.16
N PHE A 19 -4.24 1.58 -4.21
CA PHE A 19 -3.61 1.22 -2.93
C PHE A 19 -4.60 1.10 -1.77
N THR A 20 -5.91 1.25 -2.01
CA THR A 20 -6.90 1.41 -0.94
C THR A 20 -7.79 0.19 -0.69
N ARG A 21 -7.68 -0.86 -1.52
CA ARG A 21 -8.53 -2.07 -1.46
C ARG A 21 -10.03 -1.77 -1.36
N ASN A 22 -10.48 -0.74 -2.07
CA ASN A 22 -11.86 -0.25 -2.01
C ASN A 22 -12.35 0.06 -0.57
N ASN A 23 -11.42 0.44 0.32
CA ASN A 23 -11.69 0.76 1.71
C ASN A 23 -11.54 2.27 1.94
N PRO A 24 -12.65 3.00 2.18
CA PRO A 24 -12.62 4.44 2.40
C PRO A 24 -11.72 4.88 3.55
N ARG A 25 -11.58 4.04 4.59
CA ARG A 25 -10.68 4.34 5.72
C ARG A 25 -9.22 4.34 5.27
N GLN A 26 -8.82 3.38 4.44
CA GLN A 26 -7.46 3.33 3.89
C GLN A 26 -7.22 4.51 2.94
N ALA A 27 -8.19 4.85 2.10
CA ALA A 27 -8.11 6.02 1.22
C ALA A 27 -7.90 7.33 1.99
N ILE A 28 -8.65 7.55 3.07
CA ILE A 28 -8.50 8.74 3.92
C ILE A 28 -7.12 8.77 4.59
N ASN A 29 -6.64 7.65 5.10
CA ASN A 29 -5.32 7.59 5.73
C ASN A 29 -4.20 7.84 4.72
N LEU A 30 -4.29 7.22 3.54
CA LEU A 30 -3.35 7.46 2.44
C LEU A 30 -3.30 8.93 2.05
N LEU A 31 -4.47 9.58 1.92
CA LEU A 31 -4.55 11.00 1.59
C LEU A 31 -3.91 11.89 2.66
N LYS A 32 -4.03 11.53 3.94
CA LYS A 32 -3.35 12.26 5.04
C LYS A 32 -1.83 12.15 4.90
N TYR A 33 -1.30 10.98 4.62
CA TYR A 33 0.15 10.82 4.44
C TYR A 33 0.67 11.61 3.24
N VAL A 34 -0.07 11.59 2.12
CA VAL A 34 0.27 12.39 0.93
C VAL A 34 0.23 13.88 1.26
N HIS A 35 -0.76 14.34 2.03
CA HIS A 35 -0.85 15.71 2.52
C HIS A 35 0.32 16.09 3.45
N ASP A 36 0.67 15.22 4.40
CA ASP A 36 1.77 15.49 5.32
C ASP A 36 3.10 15.66 4.56
N TYR A 37 3.31 14.85 3.51
CA TYR A 37 4.45 15.02 2.62
C TYR A 37 4.38 16.34 1.82
N SER A 38 3.19 16.69 1.33
CA SER A 38 2.96 17.93 0.58
C SER A 38 3.29 19.18 1.42
N LEU A 39 3.03 19.14 2.73
CA LEU A 39 3.41 20.18 3.68
C LEU A 39 4.93 20.29 3.84
N VAL A 40 5.64 19.15 3.93
CA VAL A 40 7.10 19.14 4.08
C VAL A 40 7.79 19.72 2.84
N VAL A 41 7.29 19.41 1.65
CA VAL A 41 7.82 19.91 0.38
C VAL A 41 7.27 21.30 0.02
N ASN A 42 6.34 21.83 0.82
CA ASN A 42 5.64 23.10 0.59
C ASN A 42 5.04 23.20 -0.83
N LYS A 43 4.38 22.13 -1.26
CA LYS A 43 3.78 22.02 -2.61
C LYS A 43 2.38 21.44 -2.52
N ASN A 44 1.40 22.14 -3.08
CA ASN A 44 -0.02 21.75 -3.01
C ASN A 44 -0.54 21.06 -4.29
N ASN A 45 0.22 21.15 -5.38
CA ASN A 45 -0.09 20.51 -6.66
C ASN A 45 0.90 19.37 -6.91
N LEU A 46 0.48 18.14 -6.66
CA LEU A 46 1.32 16.96 -6.80
C LEU A 46 1.07 16.29 -8.14
N THR A 47 2.16 16.03 -8.85
CA THR A 47 2.17 15.27 -10.09
C THR A 47 2.21 13.76 -9.80
N LEU A 48 1.84 12.94 -10.80
CA LEU A 48 1.87 11.48 -10.66
C LEU A 48 3.26 10.93 -10.27
N PRO A 49 4.39 11.35 -10.88
CA PRO A 49 5.72 10.90 -10.46
C PRO A 49 6.03 11.21 -8.99
N GLU A 50 5.67 12.41 -8.52
CA GLU A 50 5.89 12.79 -7.12
C GLU A 50 5.08 11.92 -6.16
N VAL A 51 3.84 11.57 -6.52
CA VAL A 51 3.03 10.66 -5.72
C VAL A 51 3.62 9.25 -5.71
N GLN A 52 4.16 8.77 -6.84
CA GLN A 52 4.87 7.49 -6.89
C GLN A 52 6.07 7.46 -5.96
N ASP A 53 6.86 8.54 -5.93
CA ASP A 53 8.01 8.67 -5.04
C ASP A 53 7.56 8.69 -3.56
N ILE A 54 6.48 9.42 -3.25
CA ILE A 54 5.90 9.46 -1.90
C ILE A 54 5.51 8.07 -1.43
N LEU A 55 4.75 7.32 -2.24
CA LEU A 55 4.29 5.98 -1.87
C LEU A 55 5.46 5.01 -1.72
N THR A 56 6.48 5.13 -2.57
CA THR A 56 7.72 4.36 -2.47
C THR A 56 8.43 4.63 -1.15
N ASN A 57 8.60 5.90 -0.78
CA ASN A 57 9.25 6.30 0.48
C ASN A 57 8.46 5.86 1.72
N LEU A 58 7.13 5.89 1.64
CA LEU A 58 6.25 5.40 2.70
C LEU A 58 6.20 3.87 2.78
N ASN A 59 6.88 3.15 1.87
CA ASN A 59 6.80 1.71 1.71
C ASN A 59 5.34 1.21 1.58
N TYR A 60 4.48 1.99 0.92
CA TYR A 60 3.12 1.57 0.59
C TYR A 60 3.19 0.53 -0.50
N ALA A 61 2.81 -0.71 -0.18
CA ALA A 61 2.88 -1.78 -1.15
C ALA A 61 1.75 -1.67 -2.19
N PRO A 62 2.01 -2.07 -3.45
CA PRO A 62 0.97 -2.23 -4.46
C PRO A 62 -0.18 -3.11 -3.96
N ALA A 63 -1.37 -2.89 -4.50
CA ALA A 63 -2.61 -3.56 -4.07
C ALA A 63 -3.03 -3.27 -2.61
N GLY A 64 -2.40 -2.30 -1.95
CA GLY A 64 -2.78 -1.85 -0.60
C GLY A 64 -2.43 -2.83 0.51
N LEU A 65 -1.49 -3.74 0.27
CA LEU A 65 -1.01 -4.68 1.28
C LEU A 65 -0.20 -3.95 2.36
N ASN A 66 -0.42 -4.31 3.62
CA ASN A 66 0.40 -3.84 4.72
C ASN A 66 1.61 -4.76 4.93
N ARG A 67 2.60 -4.31 5.71
CA ARG A 67 3.83 -5.07 5.96
C ARG A 67 3.57 -6.45 6.58
N LEU A 68 2.57 -6.58 7.46
CA LEU A 68 2.23 -7.85 8.09
C LEU A 68 1.67 -8.85 7.07
N GLU A 69 0.82 -8.39 6.15
CA GLU A 69 0.27 -9.21 5.06
C GLU A 69 1.37 -9.65 4.10
N ILE A 70 2.29 -8.76 3.75
CA ILE A 70 3.45 -9.09 2.93
C ILE A 70 4.32 -10.15 3.63
N ASN A 71 4.64 -9.92 4.91
CA ASN A 71 5.44 -10.86 5.68
C ASN A 71 4.74 -12.22 5.78
N TYR A 72 3.43 -12.24 6.02
CA TYR A 72 2.63 -13.46 6.06
C TYR A 72 2.71 -14.25 4.74
N LEU A 73 2.53 -13.57 3.60
CA LEU A 73 2.63 -14.19 2.28
C LEU A 73 4.04 -14.71 1.99
N LEU A 74 5.07 -13.95 2.36
CA LEU A 74 6.46 -14.38 2.23
C LEU A 74 6.75 -15.60 3.10
N THR A 75 6.29 -15.62 4.36
CA THR A 75 6.46 -16.76 5.28
C THR A 75 5.75 -18.00 4.76
N ILE A 76 4.53 -17.88 4.23
CA ILE A 76 3.84 -19.03 3.62
C ILE A 76 4.66 -19.58 2.46
N ASN A 77 5.09 -18.70 1.54
CA ASN A 77 5.84 -19.12 0.37
C ASN A 77 7.20 -19.73 0.74
N GLU A 78 7.87 -19.22 1.76
CA GLU A 78 9.16 -19.73 2.23
C GLU A 78 9.05 -21.09 2.91
N LEU A 79 8.04 -21.27 3.77
CA LEU A 79 7.87 -22.51 4.55
C LEU A 79 7.17 -23.62 3.78
N PHE A 80 6.27 -23.27 2.85
CA PHE A 80 5.37 -24.22 2.21
C PHE A 80 5.38 -24.14 0.68
N GLY A 81 6.02 -23.13 0.08
CA GLY A 81 6.02 -22.94 -1.37
C GLY A 81 4.60 -22.82 -1.92
N THR A 82 4.25 -23.71 -2.86
CA THR A 82 2.91 -23.81 -3.44
C THR A 82 2.00 -24.82 -2.73
N ASP A 83 2.50 -25.49 -1.69
CA ASP A 83 1.74 -26.52 -0.99
C ASP A 83 0.66 -25.88 -0.09
N PRO A 84 -0.55 -26.46 -0.04
CA PRO A 84 -1.63 -25.91 0.75
C PRO A 84 -1.31 -25.97 2.24
N THR A 85 -1.43 -24.83 2.91
CA THR A 85 -1.28 -24.71 4.37
C THR A 85 -2.63 -24.90 5.06
N GLY A 86 -2.63 -25.50 6.26
CA GLY A 86 -3.84 -25.76 7.05
C GLY A 86 -4.57 -27.07 6.74
N TRP A 87 -4.08 -27.87 5.77
CA TRP A 87 -4.51 -29.26 5.62
C TRP A 87 -3.84 -30.11 6.70
N PHE A 88 -4.63 -30.71 7.60
CA PHE A 88 -4.15 -31.67 8.61
C PHE A 88 -3.76 -33.01 7.94
N GLY A 89 -2.73 -32.98 7.10
CA GLY A 89 -2.18 -34.13 6.39
C GLY A 89 -0.67 -34.03 6.30
N PHE A 90 -0.01 -34.06 7.47
CA PHE A 90 1.43 -34.20 7.74
C PHE A 90 2.41 -33.22 7.06
N PRO A 91 3.33 -32.60 7.83
CA PRO A 91 4.55 -32.08 7.20
C PRO A 91 5.38 -33.29 6.74
N LYS A 92 5.87 -33.28 5.49
CA LYS A 92 7.00 -34.14 5.14
C LYS A 92 8.22 -33.65 5.92
N SER A 93 8.49 -34.32 7.03
CA SER A 93 9.81 -34.36 7.64
C SER A 93 10.82 -34.80 6.57
N SER A 94 11.69 -33.88 6.13
CA SER A 94 12.86 -34.21 5.33
C SER A 94 14.08 -33.68 6.08
N TYR A 95 14.67 -34.56 6.88
CA TYR A 95 16.11 -34.55 7.15
C TYR A 95 16.84 -35.02 5.88
#